data_AF-A0A9Q0RNW0-F1
#
_entry.id   AF-A0A9Q0RNW0-F1
#
_cell.length_a   1.000
_cell.length_b   1.000
_cell.length_c   1.000
_cell.angle_alpha   90.00
_cell.angle_beta   90.00
_cell.angle_gamma   90.00
#
_symmetry.space_group_name_H-M   'P 1'
#
loop_
_entity.id
_entity.type
_entity.pdbx_description
1 polymer ?
#
loop_
_entity_poly.entity_id
_entity_poly.type
_entity_poly.pdbx_seq_one_letter_code
_entity_poly.pdbx_strand_id
1 'polypeptide(L)'
;MADQLTGLINGTVFALKVEDGCDLHKTVHDCLKTKFLIHGEDNTFHLPKNDAEMKTVCDNMLTAESCATEFVTKCAVDDKEKKSLDHSLHGLIRVAKRFCETEDKKKEFISHVNKCGMAILGDSRKCTDEYKKQLMGSAKLDDKDKIKKVLCCKLNDVPLCMKKSMKEQPAAICNDHDDAYFRHMTDFVKEEMIKNMCTDFDKDFDTKCSDIGSIDFKEKIDDITLTEAMKKVFDKLL
;
A
#
# COMPACT_ATOMS: atom_id res chain seq x y z
N MET A 1 -2.80 3.04 -5.00
CA MET A 1 -1.85 1.90 -5.06
C MET A 1 -0.40 2.30 -4.80
N ALA A 2 0.31 3.01 -5.70
CA ALA A 2 1.72 3.36 -5.48
C ALA A 2 2.01 4.15 -4.19
N ASP A 3 1.24 5.21 -3.90
CA ASP A 3 1.37 5.97 -2.64
C ASP A 3 0.92 5.16 -1.41
N GLN A 4 0.08 4.13 -1.60
CA GLN A 4 -0.28 3.20 -0.53
C GLN A 4 0.87 2.26 -0.23
N LEU A 5 1.52 1.71 -1.25
CA LEU A 5 2.68 0.83 -1.07
C LEU A 5 3.76 1.59 -0.30
N THR A 6 4.17 2.78 -0.73
CA THR A 6 5.17 3.58 -0.01
C THR A 6 4.71 3.98 1.40
N GLY A 7 3.45 4.41 1.56
CA GLY A 7 2.89 4.72 2.88
C GLY A 7 2.89 3.51 3.82
N LEU A 8 2.54 2.35 3.29
CA LEU A 8 2.46 1.09 4.02
C LEU A 8 3.86 0.57 4.41
N ILE A 9 4.83 0.62 3.50
CA ILE A 9 6.23 0.25 3.79
C ILE A 9 6.77 1.17 4.89
N ASN A 10 6.63 2.50 4.72
CA ASN A 10 7.06 3.47 5.74
C ASN A 10 6.39 3.15 7.07
N GLY A 11 5.06 3.17 7.13
CA GLY A 11 4.31 3.01 8.35
C GLY A 11 4.60 1.72 9.13
N THR A 12 4.81 0.62 8.40
CA THR A 12 5.24 -0.67 8.94
C THR A 12 6.62 -0.54 9.58
N VAL A 13 7.60 0.01 8.86
CA VAL A 13 8.97 0.20 9.37
C VAL A 13 8.99 1.17 10.55
N PHE A 14 8.23 2.26 10.52
CA PHE A 14 8.14 3.22 11.62
C PHE A 14 7.56 2.65 12.92
N ALA A 15 6.85 1.51 12.85
CA ALA A 15 6.39 0.74 14.00
C ALA A 15 7.48 -0.10 14.70
N LEU A 16 8.71 -0.10 14.19
CA LEU A 16 9.81 -0.77 14.86
C LEU A 16 10.16 -0.12 16.18
N LYS A 17 10.33 -0.96 17.21
CA LYS A 17 11.30 -0.63 18.25
C LYS A 17 12.69 -0.74 17.64
N VAL A 18 13.44 0.34 17.73
CA VAL A 18 14.79 0.44 17.17
C VAL A 18 15.84 0.49 18.27
N GLU A 19 17.00 -0.11 18.00
CA GLU A 19 18.19 0.07 18.82
C GLU A 19 18.62 1.55 18.87
N ASP A 20 19.19 1.96 20.00
CA ASP A 20 19.71 3.33 20.19
C ASP A 20 20.79 3.65 19.14
N GLY A 21 20.60 4.77 18.42
CA GLY A 21 21.49 5.21 17.35
C GLY A 21 21.02 4.87 15.93
N CYS A 22 19.95 4.07 15.78
CA CYS A 22 19.30 3.87 14.49
C CYS A 22 18.33 5.03 14.16
N ASP A 23 18.71 5.91 13.23
CA ASP A 23 17.80 6.92 12.67
C ASP A 23 16.90 6.28 11.61
N LEU A 24 15.78 5.77 12.08
CA LEU A 24 14.76 5.14 11.26
C LEU A 24 14.15 6.12 10.26
N HIS A 25 13.97 7.39 10.65
CA HIS A 25 13.38 8.38 9.77
C HIS A 25 14.29 8.70 8.60
N LYS A 26 15.59 8.92 8.83
CA LYS A 26 16.54 9.24 7.76
C LYS A 26 16.81 8.04 6.83
N THR A 27 17.09 6.87 7.39
CA THR A 27 17.53 5.70 6.61
C THR A 27 16.41 5.15 5.74
N VAL A 28 15.20 5.06 6.29
CA VAL A 28 14.04 4.47 5.61
C VAL A 28 13.42 5.49 4.67
N HIS A 29 13.35 6.77 5.03
CA HIS A 29 12.84 7.80 4.14
C HIS A 29 13.72 8.00 2.90
N ASP A 30 15.05 7.97 3.04
CA ASP A 30 15.94 8.11 1.89
C ASP A 30 15.96 6.85 1.01
N CYS A 31 15.77 5.67 1.60
CA CYS A 31 15.69 4.41 0.86
C CYS A 31 14.34 4.09 0.24
N LEU A 32 13.24 4.55 0.82
CA LEU A 32 11.86 4.33 0.35
C LEU A 32 11.26 5.55 -0.35
N LYS A 33 12.05 6.63 -0.53
CA LYS A 33 11.73 7.72 -1.45
C LYS A 33 11.55 7.26 -2.89
N THR A 34 11.99 6.04 -3.21
CA THR A 34 11.73 5.35 -4.46
C THR A 34 10.26 5.02 -4.60
N LYS A 35 9.60 5.81 -5.44
CA LYS A 35 8.18 5.69 -5.74
C LYS A 35 7.98 4.77 -6.93
N PHE A 36 6.88 4.01 -6.88
CA PHE A 36 6.35 3.35 -8.06
C PHE A 36 5.78 4.36 -9.09
N LEU A 37 5.55 5.60 -8.65
CA LEU A 37 5.23 6.72 -9.53
C LEU A 37 6.50 7.44 -9.96
N ILE A 38 6.58 7.78 -11.24
CA ILE A 38 7.65 8.57 -11.82
C ILE A 38 7.30 10.05 -11.65
N HIS A 39 8.31 10.84 -11.30
CA HIS A 39 8.18 12.30 -11.25
C HIS A 39 8.29 12.86 -12.67
N GLY A 40 7.20 13.41 -13.18
CA GLY A 40 7.19 14.13 -14.44
C GLY A 40 7.80 15.52 -14.29
N GLU A 41 8.18 16.12 -15.43
CA GLU A 41 8.77 17.46 -15.50
C GLU A 41 7.86 18.55 -14.89
N ASP A 42 6.55 18.33 -14.93
CA ASP A 42 5.52 19.25 -14.42
C ASP A 42 5.27 19.13 -12.90
N ASN A 43 6.16 18.48 -12.16
CA ASN A 43 5.94 18.09 -10.76
C ASN A 43 4.72 17.18 -10.52
N THR A 44 4.24 16.51 -11.57
CA THR A 44 3.15 15.54 -11.49
C THR A 44 3.69 14.12 -11.38
N PHE A 45 3.05 13.28 -10.58
CA PHE A 45 3.36 11.85 -10.51
C PHE A 45 2.54 11.06 -11.53
N HIS A 46 3.21 10.24 -12.35
CA HIS A 46 2.57 9.32 -13.31
C HIS A 46 3.05 7.86 -13.14
N LEU A 47 2.31 6.91 -13.70
CA LEU A 47 2.70 5.50 -13.77
C LEU A 47 3.62 5.27 -14.97
N PRO A 48 4.56 4.29 -14.93
CA PRO A 48 5.53 4.09 -16.00
C PRO A 48 4.84 3.80 -17.34
N LYS A 49 5.25 4.52 -18.38
CA LYS A 49 4.57 4.51 -19.69
C LYS A 49 5.25 3.64 -20.74
N ASN A 50 6.49 3.25 -20.49
CA ASN A 50 7.34 2.53 -21.42
C ASN A 50 8.33 1.64 -20.67
N ASP A 51 9.02 0.77 -21.40
CA ASP A 51 9.94 -0.22 -20.84
C ASP A 51 11.12 0.42 -20.08
N ALA A 52 11.62 1.58 -20.52
CA ALA A 52 12.71 2.28 -19.85
C ALA A 52 12.27 2.84 -18.49
N GLU A 53 11.12 3.50 -18.45
CA GLU A 53 10.47 3.97 -17.23
C GLU A 53 10.15 2.81 -16.28
N MET A 54 9.65 1.70 -16.81
CA MET A 54 9.35 0.50 -16.03
C MET A 54 10.63 -0.11 -15.45
N LYS A 55 11.72 -0.14 -16.22
CA LYS A 55 13.03 -0.59 -15.73
C LYS A 55 13.51 0.28 -14.58
N THR A 56 13.41 1.61 -14.68
CA THR A 56 13.77 2.52 -13.59
C THR A 56 12.94 2.25 -12.34
N VAL A 57 11.62 2.05 -12.47
CA VAL A 57 10.77 1.67 -11.34
C VAL A 57 11.24 0.35 -10.71
N CYS A 58 11.56 -0.66 -11.53
CA CYS A 58 12.04 -1.96 -11.05
C CYS A 58 13.39 -1.88 -10.32
N ASP A 59 14.38 -1.18 -10.87
CA ASP A 59 15.70 -1.02 -10.26
C ASP A 59 15.60 -0.27 -8.92
N ASN A 60 14.75 0.74 -8.88
CA ASN A 60 14.42 1.50 -7.68
C ASN A 60 13.79 0.64 -6.58
N MET A 61 12.90 -0.28 -6.96
CA MET A 61 12.26 -1.20 -6.01
C MET A 61 13.22 -2.25 -5.45
N LEU A 62 14.13 -2.78 -6.26
CA LEU A 62 15.18 -3.72 -5.79
C LEU A 62 16.17 -3.03 -4.84
N THR A 63 16.48 -1.76 -5.09
CA THR A 63 17.31 -0.95 -4.20
C THR A 63 16.59 -0.68 -2.87
N ALA A 64 15.30 -0.33 -2.93
CA ALA A 64 14.46 -0.12 -1.75
C ALA A 64 14.36 -1.39 -0.90
N GLU A 65 14.21 -2.56 -1.53
CA GLU A 65 14.23 -3.87 -0.88
C GLU A 65 15.52 -4.06 -0.08
N SER A 66 16.66 -3.94 -0.74
CA SER A 66 17.96 -4.22 -0.12
C SER A 66 18.18 -3.35 1.11
N CYS A 67 17.81 -2.06 1.01
CA CYS A 67 17.94 -1.15 2.14
C CYS A 67 16.94 -1.45 3.27
N ALA A 68 15.67 -1.76 2.98
CA ALA A 68 14.68 -2.07 4.00
C ALA A 68 15.04 -3.33 4.79
N THR A 69 15.49 -4.39 4.10
CA THR A 69 15.95 -5.64 4.72
C THR A 69 17.20 -5.43 5.57
N GLU A 70 18.18 -4.66 5.08
CA GLU A 70 19.39 -4.35 5.83
C GLU A 70 19.08 -3.55 7.10
N PHE A 71 18.18 -2.56 7.00
CA PHE A 71 17.73 -1.77 8.13
C PHE A 71 17.04 -2.63 9.20
N VAL A 72 16.06 -3.45 8.80
CA VAL A 72 15.37 -4.37 9.72
C VAL A 72 16.34 -5.35 10.37
N THR A 73 17.33 -5.84 9.62
CA THR A 73 18.32 -6.78 10.14
C THR A 73 19.21 -6.15 11.22
N LYS A 74 19.62 -4.89 11.02
CA LYS A 74 20.53 -4.18 11.92
C LYS A 74 19.85 -3.52 13.12
N CYS A 75 18.63 -3.03 12.95
CA CYS A 75 18.03 -2.10 13.92
C CYS A 75 16.83 -2.66 14.68
N ALA A 76 16.26 -3.81 14.29
CA ALA A 76 15.10 -4.38 14.99
C ALA A 76 15.53 -5.09 16.29
N VAL A 77 14.89 -4.73 17.41
CA VAL A 77 15.24 -5.20 18.76
C VAL A 77 14.62 -6.58 19.09
N ASP A 78 13.45 -6.89 18.54
CA ASP A 78 12.69 -8.11 18.85
C ASP A 78 12.51 -8.99 17.59
N ASP A 79 12.84 -10.28 17.68
CA ASP A 79 12.68 -11.27 16.62
C ASP A 79 11.23 -11.41 16.12
N LYS A 80 10.23 -11.22 16.99
CA LYS A 80 8.80 -11.28 16.64
C LYS A 80 8.40 -10.07 15.80
N GLU A 81 8.79 -8.86 16.21
CA GLU A 81 8.56 -7.63 15.45
C GLU A 81 9.31 -7.71 14.11
N LYS A 82 10.59 -8.09 14.16
CA LYS A 82 11.43 -8.33 12.97
C LYS A 82 10.74 -9.25 11.97
N LYS A 83 10.23 -10.40 12.42
CA LYS A 83 9.55 -11.37 11.53
C LYS A 83 8.25 -10.82 10.94
N SER A 84 7.45 -10.08 11.70
CA SER A 84 6.20 -9.49 11.21
C SER A 84 6.44 -8.41 10.16
N LEU A 85 7.49 -7.61 10.38
CA LEU A 85 7.86 -6.49 9.53
C LEU A 85 8.60 -6.96 8.28
N ASP A 86 9.50 -7.93 8.42
CA ASP A 86 10.11 -8.65 7.32
C ASP A 86 9.03 -9.26 6.41
N HIS A 87 7.96 -9.83 6.99
CA HIS A 87 6.86 -10.35 6.18
C HIS A 87 6.07 -9.27 5.44
N SER A 88 5.80 -8.14 6.10
CA SER A 88 5.04 -7.02 5.53
C SER A 88 5.84 -6.31 4.42
N LEU A 89 7.14 -6.10 4.65
CA LEU A 89 8.11 -5.62 3.67
C LEU A 89 8.24 -6.60 2.50
N HIS A 90 8.44 -7.88 2.78
CA HIS A 90 8.54 -8.89 1.73
C HIS A 90 7.25 -9.03 0.93
N GLY A 91 6.06 -8.85 1.54
CA GLY A 91 4.79 -8.78 0.82
C GLY A 91 4.74 -7.61 -0.16
N LEU A 92 5.09 -6.42 0.31
CA LEU A 92 5.24 -5.21 -0.52
C LEU A 92 6.25 -5.40 -1.65
N ILE A 93 7.35 -6.09 -1.37
CA ILE A 93 8.39 -6.43 -2.35
C ILE A 93 7.90 -7.50 -3.34
N ARG A 94 7.10 -8.48 -2.93
CA ARG A 94 6.51 -9.47 -3.86
C ARG A 94 5.50 -8.83 -4.80
N VAL A 95 4.73 -7.86 -4.30
CA VAL A 95 3.90 -6.96 -5.13
C VAL A 95 4.76 -6.26 -6.17
N ALA A 96 5.82 -5.58 -5.73
CA ALA A 96 6.79 -4.89 -6.57
C ALA A 96 7.41 -5.79 -7.66
N LYS A 97 7.97 -6.93 -7.23
CA LYS A 97 8.70 -7.88 -8.06
C LYS A 97 7.82 -8.50 -9.13
N ARG A 98 6.53 -8.76 -8.85
CA ARG A 98 5.62 -9.34 -9.84
C ARG A 98 5.51 -8.48 -11.10
N PHE A 99 5.62 -7.16 -10.96
CA PHE A 99 5.62 -6.25 -12.12
C PHE A 99 6.95 -6.23 -12.87
N CYS A 100 8.02 -6.68 -12.22
CA CYS A 100 9.40 -6.59 -12.70
C CYS A 100 10.00 -7.94 -13.11
N GLU A 101 9.29 -9.04 -12.88
CA GLU A 101 9.79 -10.42 -12.98
C GLU A 101 10.09 -10.84 -14.43
N THR A 102 9.21 -10.51 -15.37
CA THR A 102 9.37 -10.87 -16.78
C THR A 102 9.02 -9.70 -17.71
N GLU A 103 9.61 -9.69 -18.89
CA GLU A 103 9.29 -8.71 -19.93
C GLU A 103 7.81 -8.76 -20.34
N ASP A 104 7.21 -9.95 -20.34
CA ASP A 104 5.78 -10.10 -20.64
C ASP A 104 4.90 -9.45 -19.57
N LYS A 105 5.27 -9.59 -18.29
CA LYS A 105 4.54 -8.94 -17.18
C LYS A 105 4.67 -7.43 -17.20
N LYS A 106 5.85 -6.90 -17.58
CA LYS A 106 6.07 -5.47 -17.78
C LYS A 106 5.19 -4.93 -18.91
N LYS A 107 5.17 -5.60 -20.05
CA LYS A 107 4.34 -5.21 -21.20
C LYS A 107 2.85 -5.29 -20.89
N GLU A 108 2.41 -6.35 -20.21
CA GLU A 108 1.04 -6.51 -19.74
C GLU A 108 0.65 -5.32 -18.84
N PHE A 109 1.47 -5.00 -17.84
CA PHE A 109 1.26 -3.86 -16.95
C PHE A 109 1.14 -2.54 -17.72
N ILE A 110 2.11 -2.24 -18.58
CA ILE A 110 2.14 -1.00 -19.38
C ILE A 110 0.88 -0.89 -20.26
N SER A 111 0.40 -2.01 -20.83
CA SER A 111 -0.75 -2.01 -21.73
C SER A 111 -2.06 -1.59 -21.04
N HIS A 112 -2.26 -2.02 -19.78
CA HIS A 112 -3.44 -1.66 -18.98
C HIS A 112 -3.33 -0.28 -18.33
N VAL A 113 -2.10 0.13 -18.00
CA VAL A 113 -1.86 1.34 -17.22
C VAL A 113 -1.85 2.59 -18.07
N ASN A 114 -1.32 2.53 -19.30
CA ASN A 114 -1.19 3.70 -20.18
C ASN A 114 -2.51 4.37 -20.53
N LYS A 115 -3.61 3.61 -20.55
CA LYS A 115 -4.96 4.13 -20.84
C LYS A 115 -5.80 4.16 -19.59
N CYS A 116 -6.24 2.98 -19.15
CA CYS A 116 -7.21 2.89 -18.07
C CYS A 116 -6.62 3.36 -16.74
N GLY A 117 -5.42 2.88 -16.38
CA GLY A 117 -4.75 3.27 -15.13
C GLY A 117 -4.52 4.77 -14.98
N MET A 118 -4.10 5.44 -16.05
CA MET A 118 -3.93 6.89 -16.08
C MET A 118 -5.26 7.64 -15.98
N ALA A 119 -6.31 7.18 -16.67
CA ALA A 119 -7.63 7.80 -16.63
C ALA A 119 -8.26 7.77 -15.24
N ILE A 120 -8.04 6.69 -14.48
CA ILE A 120 -8.58 6.54 -13.13
C ILE A 120 -7.60 6.96 -12.02
N LEU A 121 -6.41 7.47 -12.35
CA LEU A 121 -5.35 7.72 -11.36
C LEU A 121 -5.81 8.70 -10.26
N GLY A 122 -6.51 9.76 -10.66
CA GLY A 122 -7.06 10.77 -9.73
C GLY A 122 -8.08 10.18 -8.77
N ASP A 123 -9.02 9.37 -9.27
CA ASP A 123 -10.05 8.76 -8.43
C ASP A 123 -9.48 7.62 -7.59
N SER A 124 -8.50 6.87 -8.12
CA SER A 124 -7.74 5.87 -7.37
C SER A 124 -7.01 6.49 -6.18
N ARG A 125 -6.51 7.73 -6.31
CA ARG A 125 -5.95 8.50 -5.19
C ARG A 125 -7.05 8.86 -4.17
N LYS A 126 -8.22 9.32 -4.60
CA LYS A 126 -9.34 9.59 -3.67
C LYS A 126 -9.79 8.33 -2.91
N CYS A 127 -9.97 7.21 -3.60
CA CYS A 127 -10.31 5.91 -3.00
C CYS A 127 -9.27 5.50 -1.94
N THR A 128 -8.00 5.72 -2.28
CA THR A 128 -6.87 5.50 -1.39
C THR A 128 -6.87 6.44 -0.17
N ASP A 129 -7.18 7.72 -0.38
CA ASP A 129 -7.10 8.75 0.65
C ASP A 129 -8.19 8.58 1.69
N GLU A 130 -9.38 8.13 1.30
CA GLU A 130 -10.43 7.75 2.26
C GLU A 130 -9.98 6.58 3.15
N TYR A 131 -9.33 5.56 2.58
CA TYR A 131 -8.72 4.49 3.39
C TYR A 131 -7.64 5.03 4.32
N LYS A 132 -6.77 5.93 3.85
CA LYS A 132 -5.75 6.58 4.71
C LYS A 132 -6.41 7.32 5.87
N LYS A 133 -7.45 8.12 5.63
CA LYS A 133 -8.18 8.82 6.71
C LYS A 133 -8.72 7.86 7.76
N GLN A 134 -9.30 6.74 7.31
CA GLN A 134 -9.83 5.70 8.21
C GLN A 134 -8.72 5.04 9.03
N LEU A 135 -7.55 4.80 8.42
CA LEU A 135 -6.36 4.29 9.10
C LEU A 135 -5.79 5.29 10.12
N MET A 136 -5.76 6.57 9.77
CA MET A 136 -5.33 7.66 10.66
C MET A 136 -6.28 7.85 11.83
N GLY A 137 -7.58 7.71 11.59
CA GLY A 137 -8.58 7.66 12.64
C GLY A 137 -8.40 6.45 13.55
N SER A 138 -8.16 5.25 12.98
CA SER A 138 -8.02 4.03 13.77
C SER A 138 -6.78 4.05 14.67
N ALA A 139 -5.71 4.74 14.26
CA ALA A 139 -4.54 4.98 15.10
C ALA A 139 -4.87 5.61 16.47
N LYS A 140 -5.96 6.37 16.56
CA LYS A 140 -6.43 7.00 17.81
C LYS A 140 -7.28 6.06 18.68
N LEU A 141 -7.67 4.89 18.19
CA LEU A 141 -8.47 3.93 18.95
C LEU A 141 -7.58 3.08 19.85
N ASP A 142 -8.02 2.80 21.07
CA ASP A 142 -7.28 1.91 21.99
C ASP A 142 -7.72 0.44 21.89
N ASP A 143 -8.79 0.19 21.13
CA ASP A 143 -9.36 -1.14 20.92
C ASP A 143 -8.69 -1.82 19.72
N LYS A 144 -7.82 -2.79 20.02
CA LYS A 144 -7.07 -3.59 19.03
C LYS A 144 -7.98 -4.28 18.02
N ASP A 145 -9.13 -4.78 18.43
CA ASP A 145 -10.05 -5.49 17.54
C ASP A 145 -10.77 -4.53 16.58
N LYS A 146 -11.10 -3.31 17.05
CA LYS A 146 -11.61 -2.25 16.17
C LYS A 146 -10.56 -1.78 15.17
N ILE A 147 -9.30 -1.68 15.58
CA ILE A 147 -8.21 -1.30 14.67
C ILE A 147 -8.02 -2.36 13.58
N LYS A 148 -7.97 -3.64 13.95
CA LYS A 148 -7.90 -4.76 12.97
C LYS A 148 -9.10 -4.75 12.04
N LYS A 149 -10.30 -4.54 12.58
CA LYS A 149 -11.54 -4.39 11.81
C LYS A 149 -11.42 -3.29 10.76
N VAL A 150 -10.97 -2.09 11.12
CA VAL A 150 -10.79 -0.99 10.15
C VAL A 150 -9.75 -1.37 9.09
N LEU A 151 -8.60 -1.87 9.50
CA LEU A 151 -7.51 -2.25 8.60
C LEU A 151 -7.96 -3.31 7.57
N CYS A 152 -8.60 -4.38 8.04
CA CYS A 152 -8.96 -5.52 7.22
C CYS A 152 -10.25 -5.30 6.41
N CYS A 153 -11.23 -4.59 6.98
CA CYS A 153 -12.52 -4.43 6.33
C CYS A 153 -12.53 -3.25 5.36
N LYS A 154 -11.96 -2.09 5.72
CA LYS A 154 -11.95 -0.91 4.84
C LYS A 154 -10.98 -1.03 3.68
N LEU A 155 -9.97 -1.90 3.76
CA LEU A 155 -9.11 -2.15 2.62
C LEU A 155 -9.86 -2.80 1.44
N ASN A 156 -10.93 -3.56 1.70
CA ASN A 156 -11.78 -4.12 0.64
C ASN A 156 -12.66 -3.07 -0.06
N ASP A 157 -12.84 -1.88 0.51
CA ASP A 157 -13.58 -0.79 -0.13
C ASP A 157 -12.75 -0.12 -1.25
N VAL A 158 -11.42 -0.17 -1.16
CA VAL A 158 -10.51 0.43 -2.16
C VAL A 158 -10.68 -0.18 -3.56
N PRO A 159 -10.61 -1.52 -3.77
CA PRO A 159 -10.86 -2.11 -5.09
C PRO A 159 -12.28 -1.84 -5.60
N LEU A 160 -13.28 -1.83 -4.73
CA LEU A 160 -14.67 -1.54 -5.10
C LEU A 160 -14.83 -0.09 -5.59
N CYS A 161 -14.19 0.85 -4.91
CA CYS A 161 -14.14 2.26 -5.30
C CYS A 161 -13.43 2.44 -6.65
N MET A 162 -12.26 1.80 -6.84
CA MET A 162 -11.54 1.85 -8.12
C MET A 162 -12.35 1.24 -9.27
N LYS A 163 -13.01 0.11 -9.03
CA LYS A 163 -13.91 -0.53 -10.01
C LYS A 163 -15.06 0.38 -10.43
N LYS A 164 -15.62 1.15 -9.49
CA LYS A 164 -16.65 2.15 -9.82
C LYS A 164 -16.08 3.21 -10.77
N SER A 165 -14.91 3.77 -10.47
CA SER A 165 -14.25 4.76 -11.33
C SER A 165 -13.93 4.21 -12.72
N MET A 166 -13.55 2.93 -12.83
CA MET A 166 -13.32 2.27 -14.11
C MET A 166 -14.59 2.16 -14.95
N LYS A 167 -15.72 1.80 -14.33
CA LYS A 167 -17.02 1.71 -15.01
C LYS A 167 -17.56 3.05 -15.49
N GLU A 168 -17.12 4.15 -14.87
CA GLU A 168 -17.46 5.51 -15.30
C GLU A 168 -16.65 5.96 -16.53
N GLN A 169 -15.55 5.26 -16.86
CA GLN A 169 -14.80 5.53 -18.08
C GLN A 169 -15.43 4.88 -19.32
N PRO A 170 -15.31 5.48 -20.51
CA PRO A 170 -15.71 4.85 -21.77
C PRO A 170 -14.99 3.51 -22.00
N ALA A 171 -15.67 2.54 -22.62
CA ALA A 171 -15.11 1.22 -22.94
C ALA A 171 -13.84 1.26 -23.81
N ALA A 172 -13.65 2.33 -24.59
CA ALA A 172 -12.45 2.57 -25.38
C ALA A 172 -11.22 2.97 -24.53
N ILE A 173 -11.44 3.39 -23.28
CA ILE A 173 -10.41 3.81 -22.31
C ILE A 173 -10.18 2.70 -21.27
N CYS A 174 -11.27 2.17 -20.68
CA CYS A 174 -11.26 1.06 -19.73
C CYS A 174 -12.25 -0.01 -20.18
N ASN A 175 -11.78 -1.21 -20.49
CA ASN A 175 -12.63 -2.35 -20.85
C ASN A 175 -12.65 -3.42 -19.74
N ASP A 176 -13.41 -4.49 -19.96
CA ASP A 176 -13.55 -5.58 -18.99
C ASP A 176 -12.23 -6.31 -18.69
N HIS A 177 -11.28 -6.35 -19.63
CA HIS A 177 -9.94 -6.88 -19.37
C HIS A 177 -9.14 -5.98 -18.43
N ASP A 178 -9.29 -4.65 -18.53
CA ASP A 178 -8.68 -3.72 -17.57
C ASP A 178 -9.29 -3.91 -16.17
N ASP A 179 -10.61 -4.00 -16.04
CA ASP A 179 -11.27 -4.28 -14.74
C ASP A 179 -10.76 -5.59 -14.13
N ALA A 180 -10.69 -6.66 -14.92
CA ALA A 180 -10.18 -7.95 -14.47
C ALA A 180 -8.70 -7.87 -14.03
N TYR A 181 -7.86 -7.17 -14.81
CA TYR A 181 -6.44 -7.00 -14.51
C TYR A 181 -6.22 -6.24 -13.19
N PHE A 182 -6.85 -5.07 -13.03
CA PHE A 182 -6.70 -4.26 -11.83
C PHE A 182 -7.35 -4.90 -10.59
N ARG A 183 -8.42 -5.69 -10.76
CA ARG A 183 -8.97 -6.51 -9.67
C ARG A 183 -7.97 -7.57 -9.24
N HIS A 184 -7.42 -8.34 -10.18
CA HIS A 184 -6.41 -9.35 -9.88
C HIS A 184 -5.17 -8.73 -9.20
N MET A 185 -4.73 -7.55 -9.67
CA MET A 185 -3.64 -6.82 -9.00
C MET A 185 -4.00 -6.44 -7.57
N THR A 186 -5.21 -5.93 -7.32
CA THR A 186 -5.60 -5.50 -5.98
C THR A 186 -5.76 -6.69 -5.02
N ASP A 187 -6.33 -7.79 -5.51
CA ASP A 187 -6.41 -9.05 -4.76
C ASP A 187 -5.01 -9.58 -4.43
N PHE A 188 -4.08 -9.54 -5.37
CA PHE A 188 -2.68 -9.91 -5.13
C PHE A 188 -2.01 -9.00 -4.09
N VAL A 189 -2.17 -7.68 -4.21
CA VAL A 189 -1.66 -6.70 -3.21
C VAL A 189 -2.20 -7.02 -1.83
N LYS A 190 -3.51 -7.30 -1.74
CA LYS A 190 -4.16 -7.66 -0.49
C LYS A 190 -3.57 -8.95 0.11
N GLU A 191 -3.48 -10.01 -0.70
CA GLU A 191 -2.93 -11.29 -0.28
C GLU A 191 -1.48 -11.18 0.21
N GLU A 192 -0.68 -10.37 -0.47
CA GLU A 192 0.74 -10.24 -0.11
C GLU A 192 0.97 -9.36 1.11
N MET A 193 0.16 -8.31 1.27
CA MET A 193 0.41 -7.30 2.30
C MET A 193 -0.30 -7.56 3.62
N ILE A 194 -1.56 -8.00 3.58
CA ILE A 194 -2.40 -8.03 4.78
C ILE A 194 -2.92 -9.42 5.13
N LYS A 195 -2.69 -10.44 4.30
CA LYS A 195 -3.20 -11.80 4.55
C LYS A 195 -2.84 -12.28 5.95
N ASN A 196 -1.59 -12.14 6.40
CA ASN A 196 -1.23 -12.58 7.75
C ASN A 196 -1.90 -11.77 8.87
N MET A 197 -2.28 -10.51 8.62
CA MET A 197 -2.97 -9.67 9.59
C MET A 197 -4.49 -9.86 9.56
N CYS A 198 -5.04 -10.27 8.42
CA CYS A 198 -6.47 -10.29 8.12
C CYS A 198 -7.02 -11.69 7.78
N THR A 199 -6.22 -12.75 7.91
CA THR A 199 -6.63 -14.15 7.60
C THR A 199 -7.92 -14.54 8.34
N ASP A 200 -8.09 -14.08 9.58
CA ASP A 200 -9.29 -14.36 10.36
C ASP A 200 -10.51 -13.56 9.90
N PHE A 201 -10.31 -12.43 9.22
CA PHE A 201 -11.38 -11.58 8.67
C PHE A 201 -11.82 -12.01 7.27
N ASP A 202 -10.91 -12.55 6.46
CA ASP A 202 -11.22 -12.98 5.09
C ASP A 202 -12.19 -14.17 5.03
N LYS A 203 -12.21 -15.03 6.06
CA LYS A 203 -13.13 -16.19 6.11
C LYS A 203 -14.57 -15.83 6.47
N ASP A 204 -14.77 -14.74 7.22
CA ASP A 204 -16.07 -14.31 7.73
C ASP A 204 -16.30 -12.82 7.42
N PHE A 205 -15.92 -12.37 6.22
CA PHE A 205 -15.92 -10.95 5.88
C PHE A 205 -17.28 -10.29 6.13
N ASP A 206 -18.35 -10.90 5.60
CA ASP A 206 -19.71 -10.36 5.74
C ASP A 206 -20.15 -10.25 7.20
N THR A 207 -19.80 -11.22 8.04
CA THR A 207 -20.17 -11.26 9.46
C THR A 207 -19.28 -10.36 10.34
N LYS A 208 -17.99 -10.24 10.00
CA LYS A 208 -17.01 -9.48 10.80
C LYS A 208 -16.91 -8.02 10.40
N CYS A 209 -17.37 -7.67 9.19
CA CYS A 209 -17.33 -6.33 8.64
C CYS A 209 -18.72 -5.66 8.51
N SER A 210 -19.83 -6.35 8.82
CA SER A 210 -21.20 -5.81 8.75
C SER A 210 -21.41 -4.52 9.56
N ASP A 211 -20.69 -4.37 10.68
CA ASP A 211 -20.92 -3.31 11.66
C ASP A 211 -19.95 -2.13 11.51
N ILE A 212 -19.06 -2.17 10.52
CA ILE A 212 -18.09 -1.10 10.21
C ILE A 212 -18.73 -0.07 9.27
N GLY A 213 -20.00 0.24 9.54
CA GLY A 213 -20.64 1.46 9.04
C GLY A 213 -19.73 2.65 9.35
N SER A 214 -19.68 3.62 8.41
CA SER A 214 -18.78 4.78 8.40
C SER A 214 -18.31 5.17 9.80
N ILE A 215 -17.12 4.70 10.20
CA ILE A 215 -16.49 5.21 11.41
C ILE A 215 -16.17 6.65 11.08
N ASP A 216 -17.06 7.53 11.54
CA ASP A 216 -17.02 8.94 11.26
C ASP A 216 -16.01 9.55 12.22
N PHE A 217 -14.75 9.57 11.78
CA PHE A 217 -13.68 10.25 12.49
C PHE A 217 -13.91 11.76 12.33
N LYS A 218 -14.83 12.30 13.16
CA LYS A 218 -15.24 13.71 13.15
C LYS A 218 -14.14 14.70 13.56
N GLU A 219 -13.03 14.22 14.10
CA GLU A 219 -11.91 15.06 14.47
C GLU A 219 -11.03 15.39 13.26
N LYS A 220 -10.60 16.65 13.18
CA LYS A 220 -9.54 17.11 12.26
C LYS A 220 -8.38 16.11 12.27
N ILE A 221 -8.10 15.53 11.10
CA ILE A 221 -6.98 14.62 10.83
C ILE A 221 -5.73 15.48 10.51
N ASP A 222 -5.56 16.61 11.21
CA ASP A 222 -4.62 17.66 10.78
C ASP A 222 -3.23 17.51 11.43
N ASP A 223 -3.03 16.58 12.37
CA ASP A 223 -1.83 16.57 13.23
C ASP A 223 -0.98 15.28 13.23
N ILE A 224 -1.28 14.28 12.38
CA ILE A 224 -0.40 13.11 12.24
C ILE A 224 -0.15 12.82 10.75
N THR A 225 1.07 12.44 10.41
CA THR A 225 1.41 11.91 9.09
C THR A 225 0.85 10.49 8.93
N LEU A 226 0.64 10.02 7.69
CA LEU A 226 0.25 8.62 7.41
C LEU A 226 1.24 7.64 8.07
N THR A 227 2.51 7.99 8.03
CA THR A 227 3.60 7.29 8.71
C THR A 227 3.35 7.12 10.21
N GLU A 228 3.04 8.20 10.93
CA GLU A 228 2.80 8.17 12.37
C GLU A 228 1.51 7.44 12.73
N ALA A 229 0.47 7.60 11.90
CA ALA A 229 -0.77 6.85 12.05
C ALA A 229 -0.53 5.33 11.95
N MET A 230 0.20 4.92 10.92
CA MET A 230 0.53 3.52 10.72
C MET A 230 1.40 2.97 11.84
N LYS A 231 2.42 3.71 12.28
CA LYS A 231 3.21 3.34 13.46
C LYS A 231 2.30 2.99 14.65
N LYS A 232 1.40 3.92 15.01
CA LYS A 232 0.46 3.73 16.13
C LYS A 232 -0.47 2.53 15.94
N VAL A 233 -0.94 2.29 14.71
CA VAL A 233 -1.75 1.11 14.38
C VAL A 233 -0.93 -0.16 14.63
N PHE A 234 0.25 -0.26 14.06
CA PHE A 234 1.09 -1.45 14.20
C PHE A 234 1.57 -1.69 15.64
N ASP A 235 1.96 -0.64 16.39
CA ASP A 235 2.32 -0.72 17.82
C ASP A 235 1.20 -1.37 18.66
N LYS A 236 -0.06 -1.10 18.31
CA LYS A 236 -1.24 -1.67 19.00
C LYS A 236 -1.57 -3.09 18.51
N LEU A 237 -1.24 -3.40 17.26
CA LEU A 237 -1.59 -4.67 16.62
C LEU A 237 -0.58 -5.80 16.86
N LEU A 238 0.71 -5.50 17.04
CA LEU A 238 1.76 -6.48 17.34
C LEU A 238 1.79 -6.93 18.81
#